data_AF-A0A7C1EAD2-F1
#
_entry.id   AF-A0A7C1EAD2-F1
#
_cell.length_a   1.000
_cell.length_b   1.000
_cell.length_c   1.000
_cell.angle_alpha   90.00
_cell.angle_beta   90.00
_cell.angle_gamma   90.00
#
_symmetry.space_group_name_H-M   'P 1'
#
loop_
_entity.id
_entity.type
_entity.pdbx_description
1 polymer ?
#
loop_
_entity_poly.entity_id
_entity_poly.type
_entity_poly.pdbx_seq_one_letter_code
_entity_poly.pdbx_strand_id
1 'polypeptide(L)'
;MLEVVLADSELELVPPDLWRHPAVRKDARRRGKRPGELLLDSSLHHAALRSLPDGERRGRPDIVHVALLVANESILNREGRLHMHLHTRHNQSMEVDPAMRVIKNYDRFKGLMEQLFERGAVPPSGLPLLRMQEKSLSEVVNARSSDVVVLLAERGERVPLETVLRESTTCIVGGFPHGDFLSEVKGLADRTVCLYPETLPAWTVLMEVVVAYEKMFIPGR
;
A
#
# COMPACT_ATOMS: atom_id res chain seq x y z
N MET A 1 -16.84 -4.18 9.80
CA MET A 1 -15.86 -4.47 8.74
C MET A 1 -14.69 -3.49 8.86
N LEU A 2 -13.46 -4.00 8.78
CA LEU A 2 -12.26 -3.16 8.75
C LEU A 2 -11.87 -2.87 7.31
N GLU A 3 -11.68 -1.61 6.97
CA GLU A 3 -11.00 -1.18 5.75
C GLU A 3 -9.59 -0.67 6.12
N VAL A 4 -8.58 -1.07 5.36
CA VAL A 4 -7.24 -0.51 5.48
C VAL A 4 -6.82 0.09 4.15
N VAL A 5 -6.45 1.37 4.17
CA VAL A 5 -5.91 2.09 3.03
C VAL A 5 -4.41 2.26 3.23
N LEU A 6 -3.61 1.56 2.41
CA LEU A 6 -2.16 1.76 2.35
C LEU A 6 -1.86 2.96 1.43
N ALA A 7 -1.72 4.13 2.05
CA ALA A 7 -1.68 5.42 1.40
C ALA A 7 -0.27 5.84 0.95
N ASP A 8 -0.21 6.66 -0.09
CA ASP A 8 1.03 7.16 -0.73
C ASP A 8 2.10 6.08 -0.97
N SER A 9 1.64 4.90 -1.38
CA SER A 9 2.51 3.77 -1.67
C SER A 9 3.53 4.10 -2.75
N GLU A 10 4.79 3.77 -2.50
CA GLU A 10 5.94 4.01 -3.39
C GLU A 10 6.04 2.93 -4.48
N LEU A 11 4.92 2.78 -5.19
CA LEU A 11 4.64 1.81 -6.23
C LEU A 11 4.36 2.55 -7.53
N GLU A 12 5.29 2.50 -8.46
CA GLU A 12 5.21 3.20 -9.75
C GLU A 12 6.11 2.53 -10.80
N LEU A 13 5.84 2.80 -12.08
CA LEU A 13 6.77 2.46 -13.15
C LEU A 13 7.97 3.41 -13.16
N VAL A 14 9.08 3.00 -13.78
CA VAL A 14 10.26 3.86 -13.91
C VAL A 14 9.89 5.13 -14.69
N PRO A 15 10.08 6.34 -14.12
CA PRO A 15 9.70 7.58 -14.77
C PRO A 15 10.59 7.88 -16.00
N PRO A 16 10.08 8.64 -17.00
CA PRO A 16 10.81 8.94 -18.24
C PRO A 16 12.22 9.49 -18.06
N ASP A 17 12.41 10.34 -17.04
CA ASP A 17 13.69 10.98 -16.73
C ASP A 17 14.80 9.96 -16.42
N LEU A 18 14.44 8.76 -15.95
CA LEU A 18 15.39 7.71 -15.59
C LEU A 18 15.64 6.69 -16.70
N TRP A 19 14.88 6.71 -17.81
CA TRP A 19 14.96 5.65 -18.84
C TRP A 19 16.34 5.49 -19.46
N ARG A 20 17.13 6.56 -19.49
CA ARG A 20 18.49 6.56 -20.06
C ARG A 20 19.57 6.19 -19.04
N HIS A 21 19.24 6.13 -17.75
CA HIS A 21 20.21 5.88 -16.70
C HIS A 21 20.82 4.46 -16.83
N PRO A 22 22.15 4.26 -16.67
CA PRO A 22 22.79 2.97 -16.86
C PRO A 22 22.19 1.83 -16.04
N ALA A 23 21.83 2.08 -14.77
CA ALA A 23 21.21 1.09 -13.89
C ALA A 23 19.86 0.58 -14.44
N VAL A 24 19.01 1.50 -14.91
CA VAL A 24 17.70 1.18 -15.49
C VAL A 24 17.87 0.43 -16.82
N ARG A 25 18.76 0.89 -17.70
CA ARG A 25 19.03 0.22 -18.99
C ARG A 25 19.57 -1.20 -18.80
N LYS A 26 20.40 -1.40 -17.78
CA LYS A 26 20.92 -2.73 -17.42
C LYS A 26 19.78 -3.66 -16.99
N ASP A 27 18.87 -3.20 -16.13
CA ASP A 27 17.73 -4.02 -15.70
C ASP A 27 16.76 -4.30 -16.84
N ALA A 28 16.43 -3.30 -17.65
CA ALA A 28 15.60 -3.42 -18.85
C ALA A 28 16.14 -4.49 -19.81
N ARG A 29 17.45 -4.46 -20.10
CA ARG A 29 18.11 -5.46 -20.94
C ARG A 29 18.06 -6.85 -20.31
N ARG A 30 18.28 -6.97 -18.99
CA ARG A 30 18.21 -8.24 -18.26
C ARG A 30 16.81 -8.86 -18.28
N ARG A 31 15.78 -8.02 -18.16
CA ARG A 31 14.36 -8.43 -18.14
C ARG A 31 13.74 -8.56 -19.53
N GLY A 32 14.41 -8.09 -20.58
CA GLY A 32 13.86 -8.07 -21.95
C GLY A 32 12.67 -7.11 -22.09
N LYS A 33 12.64 -6.03 -21.32
CA LYS A 33 11.55 -5.05 -21.27
C LYS A 33 12.03 -3.64 -21.63
N ARG A 34 11.11 -2.75 -21.99
CA ARG A 34 11.40 -1.31 -22.11
C ARG A 34 11.55 -0.70 -20.71
N PRO A 35 12.41 0.33 -20.52
CA PRO A 35 12.57 1.00 -19.22
C PRO A 35 11.25 1.42 -18.57
N GLY A 36 10.33 2.02 -19.33
CA GLY A 36 9.02 2.44 -18.82
C GLY A 36 8.05 1.31 -18.48
N GLU A 37 8.38 0.06 -18.77
CA GLU A 37 7.57 -1.11 -18.39
C GLU A 37 8.06 -1.78 -17.10
N LEU A 38 9.17 -1.28 -16.54
CA LEU A 38 9.74 -1.78 -15.31
C LEU A 38 9.10 -1.07 -14.12
N LEU A 39 8.90 -1.81 -13.04
CA LEU A 39 8.59 -1.21 -11.76
C LEU A 39 9.83 -0.50 -11.21
N LEU A 40 9.67 0.69 -10.63
CA LEU A 40 10.74 1.38 -9.95
C LEU A 40 11.08 0.63 -8.65
N ASP A 41 12.33 0.17 -8.51
CA ASP A 41 12.80 -0.57 -7.35
C ASP A 41 14.17 -0.02 -6.93
N SER A 42 14.24 0.55 -5.73
CA SER A 42 15.45 1.13 -5.15
C SER A 42 16.60 0.13 -5.06
N SER A 43 16.32 -1.17 -4.87
CA SER A 43 17.36 -2.21 -4.83
C SER A 43 18.10 -2.36 -6.17
N LEU A 44 17.48 -1.96 -7.27
CA LEU A 44 18.03 -2.03 -8.63
C LEU A 44 18.40 -0.66 -9.18
N HIS A 45 17.64 0.38 -8.80
CA HIS A 45 17.68 1.71 -9.38
C HIS A 45 18.22 2.78 -8.43
N HIS A 46 18.78 2.42 -7.27
CA HIS A 46 19.29 3.36 -6.25
C HIS A 46 20.14 4.52 -6.81
N ALA A 47 21.09 4.22 -7.70
CA ALA A 47 21.93 5.26 -8.30
C ALA A 47 21.13 6.25 -9.17
N ALA A 48 20.07 5.78 -9.84
CA ALA A 48 19.20 6.60 -10.67
C ALA A 48 18.27 7.48 -9.81
N LEU A 49 17.82 6.98 -8.66
CA LEU A 49 16.92 7.71 -7.77
C LEU A 49 17.50 9.02 -7.25
N ARG A 50 18.83 9.15 -7.15
CA ARG A 50 19.52 10.36 -6.67
C ARG A 50 19.24 11.61 -7.51
N SER A 51 18.79 11.45 -8.75
CA SER A 51 18.45 12.58 -9.63
C SER A 51 16.97 12.95 -9.58
N LEU A 52 16.15 12.26 -8.78
CA LEU A 52 14.72 12.53 -8.64
C LEU A 52 14.43 13.28 -7.34
N PRO A 53 13.37 14.11 -7.32
CA PRO A 53 12.79 14.58 -6.06
C PRO A 53 12.31 13.38 -5.24
N ASP A 54 12.54 13.45 -3.92
CA ASP A 54 12.25 12.40 -2.93
C ASP A 54 12.84 11.04 -3.28
N GLY A 55 13.99 11.00 -3.96
CA GLY A 55 14.62 9.78 -4.47
C GLY A 55 14.83 8.71 -3.40
N GLU A 56 15.12 9.10 -2.17
CA GLU A 56 15.28 8.24 -0.99
C GLU A 56 13.98 7.57 -0.52
N ARG A 57 12.83 8.14 -0.90
CA ARG A 57 11.50 7.61 -0.59
C ARG A 57 11.03 6.60 -1.65
N ARG A 58 11.33 6.85 -2.93
CA ARG A 58 10.71 6.13 -4.06
C ARG A 58 11.23 4.71 -4.28
N GLY A 59 10.46 3.95 -5.05
CA GLY A 59 10.86 2.61 -5.50
C GLY A 59 10.93 1.62 -4.35
N ARG A 60 9.88 1.58 -3.53
CA ARG A 60 9.73 0.62 -2.42
C ARG A 60 8.50 -0.27 -2.59
N PRO A 61 8.36 -0.98 -3.72
CA PRO A 61 7.21 -1.86 -3.94
C PRO A 61 7.23 -3.08 -3.02
N ASP A 62 8.35 -3.35 -2.34
CA ASP A 62 8.46 -4.35 -1.27
C ASP A 62 7.52 -4.05 -0.09
N ILE A 63 7.28 -2.77 0.24
CA ILE A 63 6.38 -2.37 1.32
C ILE A 63 4.95 -2.84 1.01
N VAL A 64 4.47 -2.56 -0.21
CA VAL A 64 3.16 -3.03 -0.69
C VAL A 64 3.12 -4.55 -0.71
N HIS A 65 4.18 -5.20 -1.19
CA HIS A 65 4.24 -6.65 -1.27
C HIS A 65 4.06 -7.32 0.10
N VAL A 66 4.82 -6.88 1.10
CA VAL A 66 4.74 -7.43 2.46
C VAL A 66 3.40 -7.07 3.11
N ALA A 67 2.89 -5.84 2.92
CA ALA A 67 1.58 -5.45 3.44
C ALA A 67 0.45 -6.33 2.89
N LEU A 68 0.46 -6.63 1.59
CA LEU A 68 -0.52 -7.55 0.98
C LEU A 68 -0.39 -8.98 1.53
N LEU A 69 0.84 -9.48 1.74
CA LEU A 69 1.05 -10.78 2.37
C LEU A 69 0.44 -10.84 3.78
N VAL A 70 0.64 -9.79 4.57
CA VAL A 70 0.05 -9.69 5.93
C VAL A 70 -1.47 -9.59 5.86
N ALA A 71 -2.00 -8.70 5.03
CA ALA A 71 -3.44 -8.46 4.91
C ALA A 71 -4.18 -9.71 4.39
N ASN A 72 -3.84 -10.20 3.19
CA ASN A 72 -4.59 -11.25 2.52
C ASN A 72 -4.44 -12.62 3.18
N GLU A 73 -3.33 -12.89 3.90
CA GLU A 73 -3.15 -14.16 4.63
C GLU A 73 -3.68 -14.12 6.07
N SER A 74 -4.15 -12.96 6.57
CA SER A 74 -4.71 -12.80 7.92
C SER A 74 -5.97 -13.63 8.17
N ILE A 75 -6.27 -13.92 9.44
CA ILE A 75 -7.55 -14.53 9.81
C ILE A 75 -8.68 -13.58 9.45
N LEU A 76 -8.52 -12.29 9.72
CA LEU A 76 -9.53 -11.28 9.42
C LEU A 76 -9.98 -11.26 7.95
N ASN A 77 -9.04 -11.44 7.01
CA ASN A 77 -9.37 -11.56 5.58
C ASN A 77 -10.11 -12.88 5.27
N ARG A 78 -9.73 -13.99 5.90
CA ARG A 78 -10.42 -15.29 5.73
C ARG A 78 -11.86 -15.27 6.26
N GLU A 79 -12.11 -14.47 7.29
CA GLU A 79 -13.44 -14.22 7.84
C GLU A 79 -14.26 -13.23 6.97
N GLY A 80 -13.68 -12.69 5.90
CA GLY A 80 -14.36 -11.74 5.01
C GLY A 80 -14.61 -10.37 5.65
N ARG A 81 -13.82 -10.00 6.67
CA ARG A 81 -14.00 -8.76 7.45
C ARG A 81 -12.89 -7.73 7.26
N LEU A 82 -11.98 -7.97 6.31
CA LEU A 82 -10.95 -7.03 5.87
C LEU A 82 -11.20 -6.60 4.42
N HIS A 83 -11.18 -5.29 4.18
CA HIS A 83 -11.02 -4.71 2.84
C HIS A 83 -9.67 -4.00 2.78
N MET A 84 -8.84 -4.39 1.81
CA MET A 84 -7.54 -3.78 1.60
C MET A 84 -7.58 -2.89 0.36
N HIS A 85 -7.16 -1.65 0.52
CA HIS A 85 -7.00 -0.69 -0.57
C HIS A 85 -5.56 -0.20 -0.65
N LEU A 86 -5.04 -0.07 -1.86
CA LEU A 86 -3.74 0.54 -2.12
C LEU A 86 -3.96 1.90 -2.77
N HIS A 87 -3.25 2.92 -2.31
CA HIS A 87 -3.20 4.23 -2.95
C HIS A 87 -1.74 4.60 -3.17
N THR A 88 -1.35 4.94 -4.39
CA THR A 88 0.05 5.27 -4.74
C THR A 88 0.34 6.76 -4.59
N ARG A 89 1.62 7.12 -4.65
CA ARG A 89 2.06 8.51 -4.71
C ARG A 89 1.49 9.34 -5.88
N HIS A 90 0.95 8.68 -6.91
CA HIS A 90 0.42 9.31 -8.13
C HIS A 90 -1.11 9.31 -8.17
N ASN A 91 -1.79 9.19 -7.03
CA ASN A 91 -3.26 9.11 -6.92
C ASN A 91 -3.86 7.95 -7.74
N GLN A 92 -3.13 6.84 -7.83
CA GLN A 92 -3.63 5.62 -8.42
C GLN A 92 -4.08 4.70 -7.30
N SER A 93 -5.30 4.23 -7.37
CA SER A 93 -5.94 3.45 -6.33
C SER A 93 -6.29 2.05 -6.84
N MET A 94 -6.13 1.05 -5.97
CA MET A 94 -6.39 -0.35 -6.30
C MET A 94 -7.15 -0.99 -5.14
N GLU A 95 -8.34 -1.50 -5.44
CA GLU A 95 -9.04 -2.41 -4.54
C GLU A 95 -8.48 -3.82 -4.72
N VAL A 96 -8.17 -4.45 -3.59
CA VAL A 96 -7.62 -5.81 -3.54
C VAL A 96 -8.75 -6.79 -3.30
N ASP A 97 -8.94 -7.72 -4.22
CA ASP A 97 -9.90 -8.81 -4.03
C ASP A 97 -9.45 -9.68 -2.84
N PRO A 98 -10.33 -9.95 -1.85
CA PRO A 98 -9.98 -10.71 -0.66
C PRO A 98 -9.59 -12.17 -0.96
N ALA A 99 -10.05 -12.73 -2.08
CA ALA A 99 -9.67 -14.06 -2.56
C ALA A 99 -8.34 -14.06 -3.35
N MET A 100 -7.73 -12.88 -3.60
CA MET A 100 -6.45 -12.79 -4.27
C MET A 100 -5.36 -13.53 -3.47
N ARG A 101 -4.80 -14.58 -4.08
CA ARG A 101 -3.60 -15.24 -3.57
C ARG A 101 -2.37 -14.42 -3.92
N VAL A 102 -1.80 -13.76 -2.90
CA VAL A 102 -0.62 -12.92 -3.07
C VAL A 102 0.59 -13.76 -3.50
N ILE A 103 1.30 -13.29 -4.54
CA ILE A 103 2.49 -13.95 -5.05
C ILE A 103 3.62 -13.78 -4.05
N LYS A 104 4.12 -14.87 -3.45
CA LYS A 104 5.16 -14.81 -2.40
C LYS A 104 6.55 -14.42 -2.92
N ASN A 105 6.89 -14.81 -4.16
CA ASN A 105 8.17 -14.45 -4.75
C ASN A 105 8.13 -13.00 -5.26
N TYR A 106 9.01 -12.15 -4.72
CA TYR A 106 9.04 -10.73 -5.00
C TYR A 106 9.25 -10.38 -6.49
N ASP A 107 10.13 -11.07 -7.21
CA ASP A 107 10.33 -10.81 -8.64
C ASP A 107 9.09 -11.15 -9.48
N ARG A 108 8.36 -12.21 -9.12
CA ARG A 108 7.07 -12.52 -9.75
C ARG A 108 5.99 -11.50 -9.37
N PHE A 109 5.98 -11.00 -8.13
CA PHE A 109 5.09 -9.91 -7.71
C PHE A 109 5.35 -8.64 -8.52
N LYS A 110 6.62 -8.27 -8.75
CA LYS A 110 6.96 -7.15 -9.63
C LYS A 110 6.39 -7.33 -11.03
N GLY A 111 6.53 -8.52 -11.61
CA GLY A 111 5.92 -8.84 -12.91
C GLY A 111 4.40 -8.64 -12.95
N LEU A 112 3.71 -8.98 -11.86
CA LEU A 112 2.27 -8.76 -11.71
C LEU A 112 1.91 -7.28 -11.65
N MET A 113 2.65 -6.49 -10.85
CA MET A 113 2.44 -5.05 -10.75
C MET A 113 2.73 -4.34 -12.08
N GLU A 114 3.82 -4.72 -12.77
CA GLU A 114 4.14 -4.22 -14.12
C GLU A 114 2.97 -4.49 -15.09
N GLN A 115 2.35 -5.68 -15.04
CA GLN A 115 1.15 -5.99 -15.82
C GLN A 115 -0.06 -5.15 -15.40
N LEU A 116 -0.25 -4.93 -14.11
CA LEU A 116 -1.33 -4.09 -13.59
C LEU A 116 -1.23 -2.66 -14.11
N PHE A 117 -0.03 -2.05 -14.08
CA PHE A 117 0.18 -0.71 -14.65
C PHE A 117 0.00 -0.67 -16.17
N GLU A 118 0.39 -1.74 -16.89
CA GLU A 118 0.23 -1.79 -18.35
C GLU A 118 -1.23 -1.98 -18.77
N ARG A 119 -1.99 -2.79 -18.04
CA ARG A 119 -3.33 -3.27 -18.44
C ARG A 119 -4.48 -2.65 -17.64
N GLY A 120 -4.19 -1.96 -16.55
CA GLY A 120 -5.17 -1.40 -15.61
C GLY A 120 -5.85 -2.43 -14.69
N ALA A 121 -5.67 -3.73 -14.95
CA ALA A 121 -6.27 -4.79 -14.15
C ALA A 121 -5.49 -6.11 -14.24
N VAL A 122 -5.60 -6.93 -13.18
CA VAL A 122 -5.00 -8.26 -13.10
C VAL A 122 -6.02 -9.25 -12.48
N PRO A 123 -6.35 -10.37 -13.14
CA PRO A 123 -5.97 -10.70 -14.51
C PRO A 123 -6.57 -9.70 -15.53
N PRO A 124 -5.97 -9.53 -16.72
CA PRO A 124 -6.47 -8.60 -17.74
C PRO A 124 -7.86 -8.94 -18.31
N SER A 125 -8.29 -10.19 -18.16
CA SER A 125 -9.58 -10.70 -18.63
C SER A 125 -10.27 -11.50 -17.54
N GLY A 126 -11.60 -11.35 -17.43
CA GLY A 126 -12.40 -11.95 -16.36
C GLY A 126 -12.61 -11.00 -15.18
N LEU A 127 -12.90 -11.55 -14.01
CA LEU A 127 -13.02 -10.77 -12.78
C LEU A 127 -11.61 -10.40 -12.28
N PRO A 128 -11.29 -9.10 -12.16
CA PRO A 128 -9.97 -8.68 -11.73
C PRO A 128 -9.80 -8.81 -10.22
N LEU A 129 -8.65 -9.35 -9.81
CA LEU A 129 -8.19 -9.41 -8.43
C LEU A 129 -7.58 -8.09 -7.95
N LEU A 130 -7.04 -7.30 -8.90
CA LEU A 130 -6.61 -5.93 -8.71
C LEU A 130 -7.12 -5.11 -9.89
N ARG A 131 -7.72 -3.96 -9.60
CA ARG A 131 -8.17 -3.00 -10.62
C ARG A 131 -7.69 -1.62 -10.24
N MET A 132 -6.94 -1.00 -11.14
CA MET A 132 -6.42 0.35 -10.99
C MET A 132 -7.48 1.38 -11.39
N GLN A 133 -7.57 2.45 -10.61
CA GLN A 133 -8.42 3.62 -10.83
C GLN A 133 -7.60 4.87 -10.50
N GLU A 134 -7.93 6.00 -11.11
CA GLU A 134 -7.35 7.30 -10.74
C GLU A 134 -8.27 7.93 -9.69
N LYS A 135 -7.85 7.89 -8.42
CA LYS A 135 -8.58 8.40 -7.26
C LYS A 135 -7.60 8.95 -6.24
N SER A 136 -7.87 10.16 -5.77
CA SER A 136 -7.16 10.75 -4.64
C SER A 136 -7.42 9.97 -3.35
N LEU A 137 -6.56 10.17 -2.34
CA LEU A 137 -6.71 9.49 -1.05
C LEU A 137 -8.07 9.80 -0.40
N SER A 138 -8.56 11.03 -0.52
CA SER A 138 -9.86 11.43 0.04
C SER A 138 -11.01 10.73 -0.67
N GLU A 139 -10.96 10.54 -1.99
CA GLU A 139 -11.96 9.79 -2.73
C GLU A 139 -11.96 8.31 -2.36
N VAL A 140 -10.78 7.73 -2.10
CA VAL A 140 -10.65 6.35 -1.62
C VAL A 140 -11.29 6.19 -0.24
N VAL A 141 -10.89 7.04 0.72
CA VAL A 141 -11.39 6.96 2.11
C VAL A 141 -12.90 7.22 2.18
N ASN A 142 -13.42 8.14 1.37
CA ASN A 142 -14.85 8.47 1.36
C ASN A 142 -15.70 7.52 0.49
N ALA A 143 -15.10 6.57 -0.23
CA ALA A 143 -15.85 5.63 -1.06
C ALA A 143 -16.71 4.66 -0.22
N ARG A 144 -16.35 4.44 1.04
CA ARG A 144 -17.09 3.61 2.00
C ARG A 144 -17.38 4.42 3.25
N SER A 145 -18.63 4.36 3.70
CA SER A 145 -19.01 4.95 4.99
C SER A 145 -18.47 4.08 6.12
N SER A 146 -17.66 4.69 6.99
CA SER A 146 -17.15 4.09 8.22
C SER A 146 -17.62 4.87 9.43
N ASP A 147 -17.76 4.21 10.58
CA ASP A 147 -18.14 4.87 11.83
C ASP A 147 -17.01 5.76 12.36
N VAL A 148 -15.77 5.40 12.01
CA VAL A 148 -14.56 6.15 12.35
C VAL A 148 -13.48 5.94 11.28
N VAL A 149 -12.76 7.02 10.98
CA VAL A 149 -11.52 6.99 10.20
C VAL A 149 -10.34 7.24 11.13
N VAL A 150 -9.41 6.30 11.18
CA VAL A 150 -8.22 6.33 12.04
C VAL A 150 -6.96 6.47 11.18
N LEU A 151 -6.22 7.55 11.37
CA LEU A 151 -4.89 7.74 10.79
C LEU A 151 -3.83 7.17 11.73
N LEU A 152 -2.97 6.29 11.22
CA LEU A 152 -1.84 5.76 11.98
C LEU A 152 -0.60 6.59 11.65
N ALA A 153 -0.13 7.38 12.63
CA ALA A 153 0.99 8.29 12.45
C ALA A 153 1.75 8.56 13.76
N GLU A 154 3.05 8.85 13.66
CA GLU A 154 3.93 9.08 14.82
C GLU A 154 3.48 10.25 15.71
N ARG A 155 2.88 11.29 15.10
CA ARG A 155 2.37 12.48 15.79
C ARG A 155 0.93 12.32 16.31
N GLY A 156 0.44 11.08 16.38
CA GLY A 156 -0.87 10.74 16.94
C GLY A 156 -0.89 10.63 18.46
N GLU A 157 -2.08 10.49 19.00
CA GLU A 157 -2.29 10.18 20.41
C GLU A 157 -1.90 8.73 20.72
N ARG A 158 -1.30 8.49 21.88
CA ARG A 158 -0.90 7.14 22.32
C ARG A 158 -2.00 6.54 23.18
N VAL A 159 -2.91 5.84 22.53
CA VAL A 159 -4.03 5.13 23.17
C VAL A 159 -4.12 3.71 22.63
N PRO A 160 -4.66 2.74 23.41
CA PRO A 160 -4.91 1.40 22.89
C PRO A 160 -5.85 1.45 21.69
N LEU A 161 -5.53 0.68 20.64
CA LEU A 161 -6.33 0.62 19.41
C LEU A 161 -7.79 0.25 19.71
N GLU A 162 -8.01 -0.59 20.71
CA GLU A 162 -9.32 -1.07 21.13
C GLU A 162 -10.25 0.05 21.61
N THR A 163 -9.69 1.20 22.01
CA THR A 163 -10.48 2.37 22.43
C THR A 163 -10.98 3.19 21.24
N VAL A 164 -10.30 3.11 20.08
CA VAL A 164 -10.60 3.91 18.89
C VAL A 164 -11.33 3.12 17.81
N LEU A 165 -11.02 1.83 17.66
CA LEU A 165 -11.62 0.98 16.63
C LEU A 165 -13.11 0.76 16.92
N ARG A 166 -13.92 0.74 15.86
CA ARG A 166 -15.36 0.44 15.85
C ARG A 166 -15.64 -0.69 14.88
N GLU A 167 -16.87 -1.19 14.90
CA GLU A 167 -17.22 -2.28 14.00
C GLU A 167 -17.03 -1.86 12.54
N SER A 168 -17.46 -0.67 12.11
CA SER A 168 -17.07 -0.11 10.80
C SER A 168 -15.92 0.90 10.96
N THR A 169 -14.70 0.53 10.56
CA THR A 169 -13.52 1.40 10.70
C THR A 169 -12.73 1.43 9.40
N THR A 170 -12.28 2.62 8.99
CA THR A 170 -11.24 2.78 7.96
C THR A 170 -9.94 3.21 8.62
N CYS A 171 -8.86 2.45 8.43
CA CYS A 171 -7.52 2.77 8.90
C CYS A 171 -6.64 3.25 7.74
N ILE A 172 -5.99 4.40 7.89
CA ILE A 172 -5.02 4.93 6.93
C ILE A 172 -3.62 4.63 7.44
N VAL A 173 -2.85 3.86 6.67
CA VAL A 173 -1.47 3.46 6.97
C VAL A 173 -0.55 3.95 5.85
N GLY A 174 0.60 4.53 6.16
CA GLY A 174 1.58 4.96 5.16
C GLY A 174 2.25 3.79 4.44
N GLY A 175 2.27 3.82 3.11
CA GLY A 175 2.89 2.82 2.21
C GLY A 175 4.29 3.19 1.72
N PHE A 176 5.02 4.00 2.49
CA PHE A 176 6.31 4.59 2.12
C PHE A 176 7.34 4.38 3.23
N PRO A 177 8.65 4.43 2.92
CA PRO A 177 9.69 4.11 3.90
C PRO A 177 10.04 5.27 4.85
N HIS A 178 9.93 6.51 4.37
CA HIS A 178 10.46 7.71 5.00
C HIS A 178 9.59 8.93 4.67
N GLY A 179 9.66 9.96 5.51
CA GLY A 179 8.93 11.21 5.34
C GLY A 179 7.50 11.15 5.89
N ASP A 180 6.69 12.14 5.49
CA ASP A 180 5.28 12.27 5.87
C ASP A 180 4.36 11.97 4.67
N PHE A 181 3.05 11.92 4.87
CA PHE A 181 2.09 11.76 3.75
C PHE A 181 2.27 12.87 2.69
N LEU A 182 2.26 12.48 1.41
CA LEU A 182 2.17 13.40 0.27
C LEU A 182 0.73 13.87 0.09
N SER A 183 -0.22 12.96 0.32
CA SER A 183 -1.64 13.26 0.29
C SER A 183 -2.06 14.11 1.48
N GLU A 184 -3.07 14.95 1.28
CA GLU A 184 -3.67 15.71 2.38
C GLU A 184 -4.47 14.77 3.29
N VAL A 185 -3.87 14.42 4.43
CA VAL A 185 -4.51 13.58 5.45
C VAL A 185 -5.20 14.38 6.55
N LYS A 186 -4.93 15.69 6.64
CA LYS A 186 -5.56 16.57 7.62
C LYS A 186 -7.05 16.70 7.29
N GLY A 187 -7.90 16.41 8.27
CA GLY A 187 -9.35 16.45 8.10
C GLY A 187 -9.96 15.22 7.44
N LEU A 188 -9.16 14.22 7.01
CA LEU A 188 -9.69 12.92 6.57
C LEU A 188 -9.94 11.96 7.72
N ALA A 189 -9.22 12.10 8.83
CA ALA A 189 -9.30 11.19 9.96
C ALA A 189 -9.95 11.85 11.18
N ASP A 190 -10.86 11.11 11.82
CA ASP A 190 -11.48 11.48 13.10
C ASP A 190 -10.48 11.37 14.26
N ARG A 191 -9.58 10.38 14.16
CA ARG A 191 -8.56 10.08 15.18
C ARG A 191 -7.21 9.88 14.51
N THR A 192 -6.14 10.38 15.13
CA THR A 192 -4.76 10.09 14.71
C THR A 192 -4.06 9.38 15.85
N VAL A 193 -3.60 8.15 15.63
CA VAL A 193 -3.06 7.27 16.68
C VAL A 193 -1.60 6.94 16.42
N CYS A 194 -0.80 7.02 17.49
CA CYS A 194 0.60 6.63 17.52
C CYS A 194 0.75 5.30 18.27
N LEU A 195 1.18 4.26 17.57
CA LEU A 195 1.31 2.91 18.14
C LEU A 195 2.58 2.75 18.99
N TYR A 196 3.67 3.40 18.60
CA TYR A 196 4.97 3.23 19.22
C TYR A 196 5.81 4.51 19.13
N PRO A 197 6.72 4.80 20.09
CA PRO A 197 7.54 6.01 20.08
C PRO A 197 8.51 6.13 18.90
N GLU A 198 8.84 5.00 18.27
CA GLU A 198 9.73 4.93 17.11
C GLU A 198 8.96 4.54 15.85
N THR A 199 9.53 4.89 14.69
CA THR A 199 8.98 4.55 13.38
C THR A 199 8.82 3.04 13.24
N LEU A 200 7.60 2.60 12.91
CA LEU A 200 7.30 1.21 12.60
C LEU A 200 7.17 1.01 11.09
N PRO A 201 7.62 -0.13 10.54
CA PRO A 201 7.31 -0.50 9.16
C PRO A 201 5.79 -0.59 8.93
N ALA A 202 5.34 -0.24 7.74
CA ALA A 202 3.93 -0.24 7.37
C ALA A 202 3.22 -1.57 7.68
N TRP A 203 3.89 -2.71 7.41
CA TRP A 203 3.33 -4.04 7.68
C TRP A 203 3.22 -4.35 9.17
N THR A 204 4.06 -3.78 10.02
CA THR A 204 3.95 -3.91 11.48
C THR A 204 2.74 -3.12 11.98
N VAL A 205 2.58 -1.88 11.50
CA VAL A 205 1.40 -1.06 11.81
C VAL A 205 0.11 -1.76 11.37
N LEU A 206 0.09 -2.28 10.13
CA LEU A 206 -1.02 -3.07 9.62
C LEU A 206 -1.31 -4.30 10.49
N MET A 207 -0.28 -5.04 10.91
CA MET A 207 -0.44 -6.22 11.76
C MET A 207 -1.06 -5.87 13.12
N GLU A 208 -0.60 -4.81 13.78
CA GLU A 208 -1.17 -4.35 15.05
C GLU A 208 -2.65 -3.97 14.90
N VAL A 209 -3.01 -3.26 13.83
CA VAL A 209 -4.41 -2.89 13.53
C VAL A 209 -5.26 -4.13 13.28
N VAL A 210 -4.80 -5.07 12.45
CA VAL A 210 -5.53 -6.30 12.14
C VAL A 210 -5.72 -7.14 13.40
N VAL A 211 -4.68 -7.35 14.21
CA VAL A 211 -4.76 -8.15 15.44
C VAL A 211 -5.66 -7.50 16.48
N ALA A 212 -5.58 -6.19 16.67
CA ALA A 212 -6.47 -5.46 17.58
C ALA A 212 -7.93 -5.60 17.15
N TYR A 213 -8.21 -5.45 15.85
CA TYR A 213 -9.56 -5.61 15.31
C TYR A 213 -10.06 -7.06 15.45
N GLU A 214 -9.21 -8.06 15.19
CA GLU A 214 -9.55 -9.48 15.39
C GLU A 214 -10.00 -9.74 16.83
N LYS A 215 -9.24 -9.30 17.84
CA LYS A 215 -9.58 -9.50 19.27
C LYS A 215 -10.91 -8.87 19.67
N MET A 216 -11.26 -7.74 19.06
CA MET A 216 -12.50 -7.04 19.41
C MET A 216 -13.73 -7.67 18.76
N PHE A 217 -13.60 -8.15 17.53
CA PHE A 217 -14.76 -8.41 16.69
C PHE A 217 -14.78 -9.81 16.05
N ILE A 218 -13.80 -10.67 16.29
CA ILE A 218 -13.81 -12.08 15.86
C ILE A 218 -13.97 -12.96 17.10
N PRO A 219 -15.09 -13.70 17.25
CA PRO A 219 -15.31 -14.55 18.40
C PRO A 219 -14.22 -15.62 18.56
N GLY A 220 -13.72 -15.80 19.79
CA GLY A 220 -12.72 -16.83 20.12
C GLY A 220 -11.27 -16.47 19.78
N ARG A 221 -11.00 -15.19 19.52
CA ARG A 221 -9.68 -14.57 19.34
C ARG A 221 -9.47 -13.48 20.39
#